data_AF-K2FU26-F1
#
_entry.id   AF-K2FU26-F1
#
_cell.length_a   1.000
_cell.length_b   1.000
_cell.length_c   1.000
_cell.angle_alpha   90.00
_cell.angle_beta   90.00
_cell.angle_gamma   90.00
#
_symmetry.space_group_name_H-M   'P 1'
#
loop_
_entity.id
_entity.type
_entity.pdbx_description
1 polymer ?
#
loop_
_entity_poly.entity_id
_entity_poly.type
_entity_poly.pdbx_seq_one_letter_code
_entity_poly.pdbx_strand_id
1 'polypeptide(L)'
;MLALICFYLILKKYVNTFIAFAFSLLLANNYVFLNFSRTAWVNQITIFTILATILFLLNFYKTKSIKWLVLSAIFSGITLYGYHYGRIFITFLIIFIIFYSLLRKGVRHLRKAALFFLISLVIFSPYLYKIILNSGESILRRPVATFAFSQTKLTPEGGLFS
;
A
#
# COMPACT_ATOMS: atom_id res chain seq x y z
N MET A 1 14.40 2.73 1.92
CA MET A 1 14.97 3.43 3.10
C MET A 1 13.94 4.25 3.90
N LEU A 2 13.08 5.09 3.28
CA LEU A 2 12.09 5.90 4.01
C LEU A 2 11.16 5.09 4.95
N ALA A 3 10.82 3.85 4.58
CA ALA A 3 10.05 2.93 5.43
C ALA A 3 10.68 2.71 6.82
N LEU A 4 12.02 2.68 6.92
CA LEU A 4 12.73 2.50 8.20
C LEU A 4 12.50 3.70 9.13
N ILE A 5 12.44 4.90 8.58
CA ILE A 5 12.16 6.12 9.35
C ILE A 5 10.76 6.06 9.94
N CYS A 6 9.76 5.71 9.13
CA CYS A 6 8.39 5.54 9.61
C CYS A 6 8.29 4.44 10.67
N PHE A 7 8.97 3.31 10.45
CA PHE A 7 9.01 2.19 11.39
C PHE A 7 9.62 2.61 12.75
N TYR A 8 10.77 3.27 12.72
CA TYR A 8 11.43 3.82 13.91
C TYR A 8 10.51 4.78 14.68
N LEU A 9 9.87 5.72 13.98
CA LEU A 9 8.96 6.70 14.59
C LEU A 9 7.71 6.07 15.19
N ILE A 10 7.21 4.97 14.60
CA ILE A 10 6.12 4.19 15.17
C ILE A 10 6.60 3.50 16.44
N LEU A 11 7.73 2.78 16.40
CA LEU A 11 8.26 2.04 17.55
C LEU A 11 8.57 2.96 18.73
N LYS A 12 9.18 4.12 18.48
CA LYS A 12 9.51 5.10 19.53
C LYS A 12 8.29 5.58 20.34
N LYS A 13 7.06 5.37 19.84
CA LYS A 13 5.83 5.67 20.61
C LYS A 13 5.50 4.63 21.68
N TYR A 14 6.06 3.42 21.58
CA TYR A 14 5.71 2.27 22.43
C TYR A 14 6.90 1.73 23.23
N VAL A 15 8.13 1.93 22.75
CA VAL A 15 9.35 1.47 23.41
C VAL A 15 10.36 2.60 23.55
N ASN A 16 11.41 2.37 24.34
CA ASN A 16 12.49 3.35 24.48
C ASN A 16 13.24 3.58 23.15
N THR A 17 13.96 4.70 23.06
CA THR A 17 14.65 5.12 21.83
C THR A 17 15.69 4.10 21.37
N PHE A 18 16.41 3.47 22.29
CA PHE A 18 17.45 2.49 21.98
C PHE A 18 16.87 1.22 21.36
N ILE A 19 15.82 0.66 21.96
CA ILE A 19 15.11 -0.52 21.45
C ILE A 19 14.50 -0.20 20.09
N ALA A 20 13.84 0.94 19.92
CA ALA A 20 13.29 1.35 18.62
C ALA A 20 14.38 1.43 17.53
N PHE A 21 15.56 1.95 17.88
CA PHE A 21 16.69 2.02 16.98
C PHE A 21 17.26 0.63 16.65
N ALA A 22 17.47 -0.22 17.65
CA ALA A 22 17.96 -1.59 17.47
C ALA A 22 17.02 -2.42 16.57
N PHE A 23 15.71 -2.35 16.79
CA PHE A 23 14.73 -3.03 15.92
C PHE A 23 14.71 -2.46 14.51
N SER A 24 14.92 -1.15 14.35
CA SER A 24 15.02 -0.53 13.03
C SER A 24 16.28 -0.99 12.29
N LEU A 25 17.40 -1.18 13.01
CA LEU A 25 18.62 -1.79 12.47
C LEU A 25 18.41 -3.26 12.09
N LEU A 26 17.70 -4.03 12.92
CA LEU A 26 17.34 -5.42 12.60
C LEU A 26 16.50 -5.49 11.32
N LEU A 27 15.51 -4.61 11.18
CA LEU A 27 14.71 -4.52 9.95
C LEU A 27 15.55 -4.10 8.75
N ALA A 28 16.49 -3.17 8.92
CA ALA A 28 17.38 -2.71 7.86
C ALA A 28 18.32 -3.81 7.34
N ASN A 29 18.72 -4.75 8.21
CA ASN A 29 19.58 -5.88 7.87
C ASN A 29 18.80 -7.16 7.53
N ASN A 30 17.47 -7.13 7.59
CA ASN A 30 16.67 -8.29 7.26
C ASN A 30 16.81 -8.64 5.77
N TYR A 31 17.14 -9.88 5.46
CA TYR A 31 17.37 -10.35 4.09
C TYR A 31 16.17 -10.09 3.17
N VAL A 32 14.94 -10.34 3.63
CA VAL A 32 13.73 -10.15 2.84
C VAL A 32 13.51 -8.67 2.53
N PHE A 33 13.69 -7.81 3.54
CA PHE A 33 13.59 -6.36 3.37
C PHE A 33 14.66 -5.82 2.41
N LEU A 34 15.90 -6.27 2.53
CA LEU A 34 16.99 -5.89 1.62
C LEU A 34 16.73 -6.37 0.19
N ASN A 35 16.27 -7.61 0.01
CA ASN A 35 15.98 -8.14 -1.30
C ASN A 35 14.88 -7.32 -2.01
N PHE A 36 13.78 -7.03 -1.31
CA PHE A 36 12.71 -6.18 -1.86
C PHE A 36 13.15 -4.73 -2.11
N SER A 37 14.09 -4.21 -1.32
CA SER A 37 14.62 -2.87 -1.53
C SER A 37 15.41 -2.74 -2.85
N ARG A 38 16.01 -3.83 -3.35
CA ARG A 38 16.82 -3.83 -4.57
C ARG A 38 16.01 -4.18 -5.82
N THR A 39 15.15 -5.18 -5.73
CA THR A 39 14.48 -5.79 -6.90
C THR A 39 13.03 -5.35 -7.08
N ALA A 40 12.36 -4.86 -6.02
CA ALA A 40 10.92 -4.61 -6.04
C ALA A 40 10.57 -3.20 -5.53
N TRP A 41 10.87 -2.19 -6.33
CA TRP A 41 10.70 -0.78 -5.94
C TRP A 41 9.24 -0.45 -5.59
N VAL A 42 8.28 -1.07 -6.28
CA VAL A 42 6.84 -0.96 -5.99
C VAL A 42 6.50 -1.46 -4.59
N ASN A 43 7.10 -2.58 -4.17
CA ASN A 43 6.88 -3.15 -2.84
C ASN A 43 7.45 -2.23 -1.75
N GLN A 44 8.62 -1.64 -2.00
CA GLN A 44 9.25 -0.72 -1.06
C GLN A 44 8.42 0.56 -0.85
N ILE A 45 7.86 1.13 -1.92
CA ILE A 45 6.94 2.27 -1.84
C ILE A 45 5.68 1.87 -1.07
N THR A 46 5.12 0.69 -1.37
CA THR A 46 3.92 0.18 -0.68
C THR A 46 4.13 0.04 0.83
N ILE A 47 5.26 -0.53 1.25
CA ILE A 47 5.59 -0.66 2.69
C ILE A 47 5.74 0.72 3.34
N PHE A 48 6.41 1.65 2.67
CA PHE A 48 6.55 3.02 3.16
C PHE A 48 5.18 3.69 3.34
N THR A 49 4.31 3.63 2.33
CA THR A 49 3.00 4.28 2.40
C THR A 49 2.07 3.64 3.41
N ILE A 50 2.16 2.31 3.63
CA ILE A 50 1.48 1.62 4.73
C ILE A 50 1.94 2.18 6.08
N LEU A 51 3.26 2.22 6.32
CA LEU A 51 3.80 2.70 7.59
C LEU A 51 3.50 4.19 7.80
N ALA A 52 3.54 5.01 6.75
CA ALA A 52 3.15 6.41 6.82
C ALA A 52 1.65 6.55 7.17
N THR A 53 0.78 5.75 6.56
CA THR A 53 -0.65 5.70 6.86
C THR A 53 -0.87 5.41 8.34
N ILE A 54 -0.23 4.37 8.88
CA ILE A 54 -0.30 3.99 10.31
C ILE A 54 0.23 5.12 11.20
N LEU A 55 1.41 5.66 10.89
CA LEU A 55 2.04 6.71 11.68
C LEU A 55 1.13 7.95 11.83
N PHE A 56 0.55 8.40 10.72
CA PHE A 56 -0.37 9.55 10.73
C PHE A 56 -1.70 9.22 11.40
N LEU A 57 -2.21 8.00 11.24
CA LEU A 57 -3.42 7.56 11.94
C LEU A 57 -3.22 7.54 13.46
N LEU A 58 -2.06 7.06 13.94
CA LEU A 58 -1.69 7.10 15.36
C LEU A 58 -1.58 8.55 15.86
N ASN A 59 -1.00 9.46 15.07
CA ASN A 59 -0.94 10.88 15.41
C ASN A 59 -2.33 11.52 15.45
N PHE A 60 -3.24 11.13 14.55
CA PHE A 60 -4.63 11.56 14.58
C PHE A 60 -5.33 11.11 15.86
N TYR A 61 -5.17 9.85 16.29
CA TYR A 61 -5.80 9.39 17.52
C TYR A 61 -5.24 10.07 18.78
N LYS A 62 -3.95 10.45 18.77
CA LYS A 62 -3.32 11.19 19.88
C LYS A 62 -3.74 12.66 19.93
N THR A 63 -3.66 13.37 18.80
CA THR A 63 -3.86 14.83 18.75
C THR A 63 -5.29 15.26 18.39
N LYS A 64 -6.10 14.32 17.88
CA LYS A 64 -7.45 14.53 17.32
C LYS A 64 -7.52 15.55 16.16
N SER A 65 -6.38 15.97 15.61
CA SER A 65 -6.31 16.97 14.53
C SER A 65 -6.61 16.35 13.17
N ILE A 66 -7.51 16.98 12.41
CA ILE A 66 -7.97 16.51 11.10
C ILE A 66 -6.84 16.44 10.06
N LYS A 67 -5.80 17.27 10.20
CA LYS A 67 -4.65 17.30 9.28
C LYS A 67 -3.96 15.93 9.19
N TRP A 68 -3.82 15.25 10.34
CA TRP A 68 -3.22 13.91 10.39
C TRP A 68 -4.12 12.83 9.78
N LEU A 69 -5.45 12.98 9.90
CA LEU A 69 -6.40 12.08 9.25
C LEU A 69 -6.32 12.21 7.73
N VAL A 70 -6.27 13.44 7.22
CA VAL A 70 -6.14 13.73 5.78
C VAL A 70 -4.82 13.17 5.24
N LEU A 71 -3.70 13.41 5.93
CA LEU A 71 -2.41 12.81 5.55
C LEU A 71 -2.47 11.28 5.54
N SER A 72 -3.05 10.66 6.58
CA SER A 72 -3.22 9.21 6.62
C SER A 72 -4.05 8.70 5.43
N ALA A 73 -5.15 9.38 5.10
CA ALA A 73 -6.00 9.03 3.96
C ALA A 73 -5.29 9.19 2.61
N ILE A 74 -4.45 10.22 2.46
CA ILE A 74 -3.63 10.43 1.26
C ILE A 74 -2.70 9.24 1.04
N PHE A 75 -1.93 8.87 2.07
CA PHE A 75 -1.01 7.74 1.98
C PHE A 75 -1.72 6.39 1.81
N SER A 76 -2.92 6.26 2.38
CA SER A 76 -3.81 5.10 2.17
C SER A 76 -4.22 4.99 0.70
N GLY A 77 -4.67 6.09 0.08
CA GLY A 77 -4.99 6.14 -1.35
C GLY A 77 -3.80 5.79 -2.24
N ILE A 78 -2.61 6.31 -1.94
CA ILE A 78 -1.37 5.96 -2.66
C ILE A 78 -1.05 4.47 -2.49
N THR A 79 -1.26 3.90 -1.29
CA THR A 79 -1.03 2.48 -1.03
C THR A 79 -1.89 1.57 -1.91
N LEU A 80 -3.11 1.99 -2.27
CA LEU A 80 -4.01 1.22 -3.14
C LEU A 80 -3.48 1.08 -4.58
N TYR A 81 -2.64 2.02 -5.05
CA TYR A 81 -1.89 1.88 -6.31
C TYR A 81 -0.82 0.79 -6.25
N GLY A 82 -0.39 0.44 -5.04
CA GLY A 82 0.63 -0.56 -4.80
C GLY A 82 0.21 -1.98 -5.20
N TYR A 83 1.12 -2.91 -4.90
CA TYR A 83 0.94 -4.33 -5.19
C TYR A 83 -0.25 -4.93 -4.40
N HIS A 84 -0.72 -6.12 -4.79
CA HIS A 84 -1.90 -6.77 -4.20
C HIS A 84 -1.96 -6.73 -2.67
N TYR A 85 -0.81 -6.93 -2.00
CA TYR A 85 -0.70 -6.88 -0.54
C TYR A 85 -1.09 -5.52 0.07
N GLY A 86 -0.75 -4.41 -0.59
CA GLY A 86 -1.13 -3.07 -0.16
C GLY A 86 -2.64 -2.87 -0.16
N ARG A 87 -3.32 -3.39 -1.20
CA ARG A 87 -4.78 -3.34 -1.29
C ARG A 87 -5.45 -4.13 -0.19
N ILE A 88 -4.98 -5.35 0.05
CA ILE A 88 -5.49 -6.20 1.15
C ILE A 88 -5.33 -5.48 2.48
N PHE A 89 -4.13 -4.95 2.76
CA PHE A 89 -3.84 -4.26 4.01
C PHE A 89 -4.76 -3.05 4.24
N ILE A 90 -4.92 -2.18 3.24
CA ILE A 90 -5.77 -0.98 3.37
C ILE A 90 -7.24 -1.35 3.51
N THR A 91 -7.73 -2.37 2.80
CA THR A 91 -9.10 -2.87 2.97
C THR A 91 -9.34 -3.33 4.41
N PHE A 92 -8.43 -4.13 4.97
CA PHE A 92 -8.53 -4.54 6.38
C PHE A 92 -8.44 -3.36 7.34
N LEU A 93 -7.58 -2.37 7.06
CA LEU A 93 -7.46 -1.16 7.88
C LEU A 93 -8.76 -0.35 7.88
N ILE A 94 -9.43 -0.19 6.73
CA ILE A 94 -10.71 0.50 6.61
C ILE A 94 -11.79 -0.25 7.41
N ILE A 95 -11.88 -1.56 7.24
CA ILE A 95 -12.83 -2.41 7.99
C ILE A 95 -12.58 -2.26 9.50
N PHE A 96 -11.32 -2.32 9.93
CA PHE A 96 -10.95 -2.14 11.32
C PHE A 96 -11.37 -0.76 11.86
N ILE A 97 -11.13 0.33 11.12
CA ILE A 97 -11.52 1.69 11.53
C ILE A 97 -13.04 1.82 11.64
N ILE A 98 -13.80 1.25 10.70
CA ILE A 98 -15.28 1.27 10.72
C ILE A 98 -15.79 0.49 11.93
N PHE A 99 -15.31 -0.74 12.11
CA PHE A 99 -15.73 -1.61 13.21
C PHE A 99 -15.39 -1.01 14.58
N TYR A 100 -14.16 -0.49 14.73
CA TYR A 100 -13.73 0.21 15.93
C TYR A 100 -14.60 1.45 16.22
N SER A 101 -14.97 2.21 15.18
CA SER A 101 -15.82 3.40 15.32
C SER A 101 -17.24 3.05 15.76
N LEU A 102 -17.82 1.99 15.18
CA LEU A 102 -19.15 1.48 15.53
C LEU A 102 -19.22 1.01 16.98
N LEU A 103 -18.27 0.18 17.41
CA LEU A 103 -18.30 -0.44 18.74
C LEU A 103 -18.00 0.52 19.90
N ARG A 104 -17.08 1.47 19.72
CA ARG A 104 -16.54 2.24 20.86
C ARG A 104 -17.07 3.67 20.96
N LYS A 105 -17.41 4.32 19.84
CA LYS A 105 -17.57 5.79 19.81
C LYS A 105 -18.78 6.32 19.03
N GLY A 106 -19.61 5.42 18.48
CA GLY A 106 -20.87 5.74 17.84
C GLY A 106 -20.75 6.56 16.55
N VAL A 107 -21.90 7.08 16.08
CA VAL A 107 -22.09 7.65 14.73
C VAL A 107 -21.23 8.88 14.42
N ARG A 108 -20.79 9.63 15.44
CA ARG A 108 -19.90 10.79 15.23
C ARG A 108 -18.53 10.40 14.66
N HIS A 109 -18.04 9.20 14.97
CA HIS A 109 -16.77 8.71 14.46
C HIS A 109 -16.88 8.10 13.05
N LEU A 110 -18.07 7.64 12.66
CA LEU A 110 -18.35 7.21 11.28
C LEU A 110 -18.10 8.34 10.27
N ARG A 111 -18.39 9.60 10.60
CA ARG A 111 -18.08 10.75 9.72
C ARG A 111 -16.58 10.85 9.42
N LYS A 112 -15.72 10.58 10.40
CA LYS A 112 -14.26 10.63 10.22
C LYS A 112 -13.74 9.43 9.45
N ALA A 113 -14.30 8.24 9.70
CA ALA A 113 -14.02 7.05 8.92
C ALA A 113 -14.44 7.23 7.44
N ALA A 114 -15.62 7.79 7.21
CA ALA A 114 -16.12 8.13 5.88
C ALA A 114 -15.23 9.16 5.18
N LEU A 115 -14.79 10.20 5.89
CA LEU A 115 -13.86 11.18 5.34
C LEU A 115 -12.53 10.53 4.93
N PHE A 116 -11.95 9.68 5.78
CA PHE A 116 -10.74 8.92 5.46
C PHE A 116 -10.91 8.05 4.22
N PHE A 117 -12.05 7.33 4.14
CA PHE A 117 -12.38 6.48 3.01
C PHE A 117 -12.55 7.29 1.71
N LEU A 118 -13.32 8.37 1.74
CA LEU A 118 -13.57 9.23 0.59
C LEU A 118 -12.28 9.83 0.04
N ILE A 119 -11.41 10.37 0.90
CA ILE A 119 -10.13 10.94 0.45
C ILE A 119 -9.24 9.85 -0.17
N SER A 120 -9.16 8.66 0.46
CA SER A 120 -8.40 7.54 -0.09
C SER A 120 -8.94 7.13 -1.47
N LEU A 121 -10.27 7.10 -1.62
CA LEU A 121 -10.95 6.71 -2.86
C LEU A 121 -10.77 7.75 -3.95
N VAL A 122 -10.87 9.05 -3.64
CA VAL A 122 -10.60 10.14 -4.59
C VAL A 122 -9.19 10.02 -5.15
N ILE A 123 -8.20 9.79 -4.29
CA ILE A 123 -6.81 9.61 -4.71
C ILE A 123 -6.65 8.35 -5.56
N PHE A 124 -7.32 7.26 -5.20
CA PHE A 124 -7.27 6.00 -5.95
C PHE A 124 -8.10 5.99 -7.25
N SER A 125 -9.02 6.95 -7.39
CA SER A 125 -10.01 6.96 -8.47
C SER A 125 -9.44 6.91 -9.90
N PRO A 126 -8.31 7.57 -10.24
CA PRO A 126 -7.76 7.47 -11.59
C PRO A 126 -7.37 6.03 -11.98
N TYR A 127 -6.88 5.24 -11.03
CA TYR A 127 -6.54 3.85 -11.28
C TYR A 127 -7.75 2.94 -11.24
N LEU A 128 -8.70 3.20 -10.33
CA LEU A 128 -9.99 2.51 -10.31
C LEU A 128 -10.71 2.64 -11.67
N TYR A 129 -10.73 3.85 -12.24
CA TYR A 129 -11.31 4.12 -13.56
C TYR A 129 -10.65 3.28 -14.66
N LYS A 130 -9.30 3.22 -14.67
CA LYS A 130 -8.55 2.36 -15.61
C LYS A 130 -8.89 0.88 -15.45
N ILE A 131 -9.05 0.38 -14.23
CA ILE A 131 -9.43 -1.02 -13.98
C ILE A 131 -10.81 -1.31 -14.56
N ILE A 132 -11.78 -0.42 -14.32
CA ILE A 132 -13.17 -0.63 -14.76
C ILE A 132 -13.24 -0.70 -16.29
N LEU A 133 -12.60 0.25 -16.98
CA LEU A 133 -12.61 0.32 -18.45
C LEU A 133 -11.86 -0.83 -19.13
N ASN A 134 -10.71 -1.24 -18.59
CA ASN A 134 -9.83 -2.25 -19.22
C ASN A 134 -9.93 -3.64 -18.56
N SER A 135 -11.02 -3.90 -17.84
CA SER A 135 -11.24 -5.15 -17.10
C SER A 135 -11.19 -6.37 -18.02
N GLY A 136 -11.72 -6.27 -19.24
CA GLY A 136 -11.70 -7.36 -20.24
C GLY A 136 -10.32 -7.69 -20.81
N GLU A 137 -9.49 -6.69 -21.14
CA GLU A 137 -8.16 -6.93 -21.72
C GLU A 137 -7.13 -7.40 -20.69
N SER A 138 -7.21 -6.89 -19.46
CA SER A 138 -6.16 -7.13 -18.45
C SER A 138 -6.05 -8.59 -18.01
N ILE A 139 -7.17 -9.34 -18.04
CA ILE A 139 -7.22 -10.78 -17.74
C ILE A 139 -6.62 -11.61 -18.88
N LEU A 140 -6.81 -11.17 -20.13
CA LEU A 140 -6.35 -11.89 -21.33
C LEU A 140 -4.89 -11.59 -21.69
N ARG A 141 -4.29 -10.49 -21.23
CA ARG A 141 -2.91 -10.11 -21.59
C ARG A 141 -1.85 -11.16 -21.24
N ARG A 142 -1.97 -11.85 -20.10
CA ARG A 142 -1.03 -12.92 -19.73
C ARG A 142 -1.19 -14.17 -20.61
N PRO A 143 -2.41 -14.74 -20.76
CA PRO A 143 -2.63 -15.82 -21.71
C PRO A 143 -2.19 -15.46 -23.13
N VAL A 144 -2.62 -14.30 -23.65
CA VAL A 144 -2.32 -13.86 -25.03
C VAL A 144 -0.82 -13.67 -25.25
N ALA A 145 -0.09 -13.06 -24.29
CA ALA A 145 1.37 -12.97 -24.39
C ALA A 145 2.01 -14.36 -24.38
N THR A 146 1.62 -15.25 -23.47
CA THR A 146 2.14 -16.63 -23.43
C THR A 146 1.85 -17.40 -24.71
N PHE A 147 0.63 -17.27 -25.26
CA PHE A 147 0.24 -17.89 -26.53
C PHE A 147 1.00 -17.29 -27.73
N ALA A 148 1.20 -15.97 -27.78
CA ALA A 148 2.00 -15.33 -28.82
C ALA A 148 3.46 -15.82 -28.79
N PHE A 149 4.07 -15.91 -27.61
CA PHE A 149 5.43 -16.44 -27.45
C PHE A 149 5.53 -17.96 -27.70
N SER A 150 4.47 -18.73 -27.45
CA SER A 150 4.47 -20.17 -27.78
C SER A 150 4.32 -20.41 -29.29
N GLN A 151 3.54 -19.60 -30.00
CA GLN A 151 3.40 -19.71 -31.45
C GLN A 151 4.68 -19.32 -32.20
N THR A 152 5.41 -18.30 -31.76
CA THR A 152 6.72 -17.94 -32.33
C THR A 152 7.79 -19.03 -32.17
N LYS A 153 7.62 -19.96 -31.22
CA LYS A 153 8.52 -21.13 -31.05
C LYS A 153 8.12 -22.34 -31.92
N LEU A 154 6.92 -22.34 -32.49
CA LEU A 154 6.37 -23.45 -33.28
C LEU A 154 6.47 -23.21 -34.79
N THR A 155 6.81 -22.01 -35.24
CA THR A 155 7.22 -21.76 -36.63
C THR A 155 8.66 -22.27 -36.84
N PRO A 156 8.88 -23.33 -37.64
CA PRO A 156 10.21 -23.91 -37.85
C PRO A 156 11.13 -23.09 -38.76
N GLU A 157 10.69 -21.91 -39.20
CA GLU A 157 11.43 -21.12 -40.19
C GLU A 157 12.21 -20.02 -39.48
N GLY A 158 13.52 -20.24 -39.40
CA GLY A 158 14.53 -19.22 -39.12
C GLY A 158 14.56 -18.16 -40.22
N GLY A 159 13.54 -17.32 -40.27
CA GLY A 159 13.53 -16.09 -41.06
C GLY A 159 14.32 -15.00 -40.34
N LEU A 160 15.60 -14.88 -40.70
CA LEU A 160 16.40 -13.66 -40.52
C LEU A 160 15.60 -12.46 -41.06
N PHE A 161 15.19 -11.54 -40.20
CA PHE A 161 14.83 -10.19 -40.63
C PHE A 161 16.10 -9.32 -40.64
N SER A 162 16.66 -9.17 -41.84
CA SER A 162 17.49 -8.04 -42.26
C SER A 162 16.63 -6.81 -42.54
#